data_AF-J6LAU7-F1
#
_entry.id   AF-J6LAU7-F1
#
_cell.length_a   1.000
_cell.length_b   1.000
_cell.length_c   1.000
_cell.angle_alpha   90.00
_cell.angle_beta   90.00
_cell.angle_gamma   90.00
#
_symmetry.space_group_name_H-M   'P 1'
#
loop_
_entity.id
_entity.type
_entity.pdbx_description
1 polymer ?
#
loop_
_entity_poly.entity_id
_entity_poly.type
_entity_poly.pdbx_seq_one_letter_code
_entity_poly.pdbx_strand_id
1 'polypeptide(L)'
;MRLDRSEAAGRGPPKPVIQGWVSLPLGVVTLAEKFGGEKVSRAVFEQMVDVVSAALADFSRRHGGDLRGLHMLGTSGTVTTIAGVWLDLPRYDRRRVDGCWLRTHEITAVIDRLMAMTWQDRVDNPCIGMERADLVLAGCAILEAIRRAFPCPRLRVADRGLREGILVKMMRADGVWDDEG
;
A
#
# COMPACT_ATOMS: atom_id res chain seq x y z
N MET A 1 17.64 8.30 2.94
CA MET A 1 18.51 8.10 1.77
C MET A 1 17.86 8.77 0.54
N ARG A 2 18.48 9.82 -0.03
CA ARG A 2 18.10 10.29 -1.37
C ARG A 2 18.49 9.17 -2.33
N LEU A 3 17.51 8.53 -2.96
CA LEU A 3 17.79 7.62 -4.07
C LEU A 3 18.05 8.53 -5.27
N ASP A 4 19.33 8.88 -5.49
CA ASP A 4 19.75 9.38 -6.79
C ASP A 4 19.41 8.31 -7.83
N ARG A 5 19.06 8.75 -9.05
CA ARG A 5 18.80 7.82 -10.16
C ARG A 5 20.04 6.94 -10.31
N SER A 6 19.89 5.64 -10.08
CA SER A 6 20.89 4.66 -10.49
C SER A 6 21.16 4.90 -11.98
N GLU A 7 22.41 5.15 -12.34
CA GLU A 7 22.80 5.05 -13.74
C GLU A 7 22.34 3.70 -14.26
N ALA A 8 21.78 3.69 -15.47
CA ALA A 8 21.40 2.48 -16.17
C ALA A 8 22.67 1.75 -16.63
N ALA A 9 23.47 1.26 -15.68
CA ALA A 9 24.40 0.19 -15.96
C ALA A 9 23.53 -0.98 -16.45
N GLY A 10 23.84 -1.59 -17.59
CA GLY A 10 23.08 -2.67 -18.24
C GLY A 10 22.90 -3.96 -17.42
N ARG A 11 23.04 -3.91 -16.09
CA ARG A 11 23.09 -5.01 -15.13
C ARG A 11 21.75 -5.24 -14.41
N GLY A 12 20.67 -4.69 -14.95
CA GLY A 12 19.33 -4.79 -14.36
C GLY A 12 19.18 -4.04 -13.02
N PRO A 13 18.04 -4.18 -12.33
CA PRO A 13 17.84 -3.57 -11.01
C PRO A 13 18.88 -4.11 -10.01
N PRO A 14 19.17 -3.44 -8.88
CA PRO A 14 20.00 -4.03 -7.82
C PRO A 14 19.30 -5.21 -7.12
N LYS A 15 20.06 -6.17 -6.59
CA LYS A 15 19.52 -7.26 -5.75
C LYS A 15 19.10 -6.68 -4.38
N PRO A 16 17.84 -6.87 -3.94
CA PRO A 16 17.41 -6.35 -2.65
C PRO A 16 18.04 -7.15 -1.51
N VAL A 17 18.48 -6.47 -0.44
CA VAL A 17 18.84 -7.10 0.83
C VAL A 17 17.61 -7.04 1.74
N ILE A 18 17.02 -8.20 2.05
CA ILE A 18 15.81 -8.30 2.86
C ILE A 18 16.21 -8.45 4.33
N GLN A 19 15.93 -7.43 5.14
CA GLN A 19 16.20 -7.46 6.59
C GLN A 19 15.14 -8.26 7.38
N GLY A 20 13.94 -8.42 6.81
CA GLY A 20 12.84 -9.16 7.41
C GLY A 20 11.63 -9.18 6.47
N TRP A 21 10.78 -10.18 6.62
CA TRP A 21 9.50 -10.27 5.92
C TRP A 21 8.45 -10.95 6.81
N VAL A 22 7.19 -10.61 6.58
CA VAL A 22 6.05 -11.25 7.22
C VAL A 22 4.89 -11.27 6.21
N SER A 23 4.12 -12.35 6.21
CA SER A 23 2.84 -12.44 5.51
C SER A 23 1.76 -12.62 6.56
N LEU A 24 0.77 -11.73 6.58
CA LEU A 24 -0.34 -11.80 7.53
C LEU A 24 -1.55 -12.42 6.84
N PRO A 25 -2.29 -13.32 7.50
CA PRO A 25 -3.54 -13.88 6.98
C PRO A 25 -4.71 -12.88 7.15
N LEU A 26 -4.46 -11.59 6.88
CA LEU A 26 -5.39 -10.48 7.06
C LEU A 26 -5.46 -9.67 5.76
N GLY A 27 -6.37 -10.07 4.89
CA GLY A 27 -6.70 -9.35 3.65
C GLY A 27 -7.92 -8.46 3.82
N VAL A 28 -8.14 -7.59 2.82
CA VAL A 28 -9.32 -6.70 2.80
C VAL A 28 -10.63 -7.47 2.85
N VAL A 29 -10.71 -8.62 2.16
CA VAL A 29 -11.89 -9.50 2.15
C VAL A 29 -12.10 -10.09 3.54
N THR A 30 -11.07 -10.71 4.14
CA THR A 30 -11.16 -11.32 5.48
C THR A 30 -11.61 -10.31 6.55
N LEU A 31 -11.13 -9.07 6.47
CA LEU A 31 -11.55 -8.02 7.40
C LEU A 31 -12.99 -7.57 7.12
N ALA A 32 -13.36 -7.36 5.86
CA ALA A 32 -14.71 -6.96 5.49
C ALA A 32 -15.76 -8.04 5.79
N GLU A 33 -15.44 -9.32 5.62
CA GLU A 33 -16.30 -10.45 6.02
C GLU A 33 -16.54 -10.47 7.53
N LYS A 34 -15.50 -10.16 8.32
CA LYS A 34 -15.58 -10.20 9.78
C LYS A 34 -16.32 -9.00 10.38
N PHE A 35 -16.10 -7.81 9.83
CA PHE A 35 -16.56 -6.55 10.43
C PHE A 35 -17.63 -5.82 9.61
N GLY A 36 -17.96 -6.32 8.42
CA GLY A 36 -18.72 -5.60 7.41
C GLY A 36 -17.89 -4.59 6.63
N GLY A 37 -18.49 -4.06 5.56
CA GLY A 37 -17.84 -3.10 4.64
C GLY A 37 -18.69 -1.89 4.26
N GLU A 38 -20.02 -2.06 4.22
CA GLU A 38 -20.93 -0.98 3.80
C GLU A 38 -21.04 0.13 4.85
N LYS A 39 -21.35 -0.25 6.10
CA LYS A 39 -21.53 0.66 7.23
C LYS A 39 -20.44 0.44 8.26
N VAL A 40 -19.35 1.15 8.12
CA VAL A 40 -18.21 1.09 9.04
C VAL A 40 -18.19 2.35 9.88
N SER A 41 -18.45 2.22 11.18
CA SER A 41 -18.27 3.32 12.13
C SER A 41 -16.79 3.52 12.45
N ARG A 42 -16.45 4.68 13.01
CA ARG A 42 -15.10 4.97 13.53
C ARG A 42 -14.61 3.88 14.50
N ALA A 43 -15.50 3.39 15.37
CA ALA A 43 -15.18 2.35 16.33
C ALA A 43 -14.88 1.00 15.65
N VAL A 44 -15.67 0.60 14.65
CA VAL A 44 -15.43 -0.63 13.88
C VAL A 44 -14.13 -0.52 13.08
N PHE A 45 -13.86 0.64 12.48
CA PHE A 45 -12.59 0.88 11.80
C PHE A 45 -11.40 0.71 12.75
N GLU A 46 -11.44 1.31 13.94
CA GLU A 46 -10.36 1.16 14.91
C GLU A 46 -10.21 -0.28 15.39
N GLN A 47 -11.29 -1.04 15.53
CA GLN A 47 -11.20 -2.48 15.80
C GLN A 47 -10.48 -3.26 14.67
N MET A 48 -10.74 -2.91 13.40
CA MET A 48 -9.98 -3.49 12.28
C MET A 48 -8.49 -3.15 12.38
N VAL A 49 -8.17 -1.88 12.70
CA VAL A 49 -6.78 -1.42 12.88
C VAL A 49 -6.11 -2.19 14.03
N ASP A 50 -6.79 -2.38 15.14
CA ASP A 50 -6.27 -3.10 16.31
C ASP A 50 -5.98 -4.57 15.99
N VAL A 51 -6.86 -5.25 15.25
CA VAL A 51 -6.63 -6.64 14.80
C VAL A 51 -5.37 -6.75 13.94
N VAL A 52 -5.18 -5.84 12.99
CA VAL A 52 -3.99 -5.85 12.13
C VAL A 52 -2.74 -5.45 12.92
N SER A 53 -2.86 -4.48 13.84
CA SER A 53 -1.77 -4.04 14.71
C SER A 53 -1.28 -5.17 15.62
N ALA A 54 -2.21 -5.96 16.19
CA ALA A 54 -1.88 -7.14 16.98
C ALA A 54 -1.12 -8.18 16.15
N ALA A 55 -1.55 -8.46 14.92
CA ALA A 55 -0.86 -9.39 14.03
C ALA A 55 0.52 -8.88 13.57
N LEU A 56 0.71 -7.56 13.50
CA LEU A 56 1.99 -6.92 13.17
C LEU A 56 2.96 -6.80 14.35
N ALA A 57 2.47 -6.91 15.59
CA ALA A 57 3.20 -6.51 16.79
C ALA A 57 4.58 -7.17 16.91
N ASP A 58 4.69 -8.47 16.62
CA ASP A 58 5.96 -9.20 16.72
C ASP A 58 6.97 -8.79 15.65
N PHE A 59 6.48 -8.40 14.47
CA PHE A 59 7.31 -7.94 13.39
C PHE A 59 7.76 -6.49 13.63
N SER A 60 6.85 -5.61 14.05
CA SER A 60 7.17 -4.22 14.37
C SER A 60 8.10 -4.10 15.57
N ARG A 61 7.97 -4.95 16.61
CA ARG A 61 8.96 -4.96 17.72
C ARG A 61 10.37 -5.31 17.26
N ARG A 62 10.53 -6.17 16.25
CA ARG A 62 11.84 -6.60 15.73
C ARG A 62 12.43 -5.63 14.70
N HIS A 63 11.58 -4.94 13.93
CA HIS A 63 12.01 -4.16 12.76
C HIS A 63 11.59 -2.69 12.77
N GLY A 64 10.81 -2.25 13.76
CA GLY A 64 10.28 -0.87 13.90
C GLY A 64 11.20 0.07 14.69
N GLY A 65 12.51 -0.20 14.71
CA GLY A 65 13.52 0.61 15.41
C GLY A 65 13.77 1.97 14.75
N ASP A 66 15.03 2.31 14.45
CA ASP A 66 15.34 3.57 13.78
C ASP A 66 14.86 3.56 12.32
N LEU A 67 13.76 4.25 12.04
CA LEU A 67 13.18 4.39 10.70
C LEU A 67 13.66 5.66 9.98
N ARG A 68 14.62 6.43 10.54
CA ARG A 68 15.08 7.68 9.93
C ARG A 68 15.66 7.42 8.54
N GLY A 69 15.15 8.17 7.57
CA GLY A 69 15.61 8.09 6.19
C GLY A 69 15.09 6.89 5.39
N LEU A 70 14.22 6.05 5.98
CA LEU A 70 13.44 5.05 5.27
C LEU A 70 12.22 5.68 4.58
N HIS A 71 11.78 5.05 3.50
CA HIS A 71 10.55 5.40 2.80
C HIS A 71 9.60 4.21 2.82
N MET A 72 8.31 4.48 3.01
CA MET A 72 7.28 3.46 2.84
C MET A 72 6.90 3.37 1.36
N LEU A 73 6.86 2.16 0.82
CA LEU A 73 6.37 1.87 -0.52
C LEU A 73 5.13 0.98 -0.40
N GLY A 74 4.01 1.41 -0.96
CA GLY A 74 2.79 0.61 -1.04
C GLY A 74 2.52 0.18 -2.48
N THR A 75 2.18 -1.09 -2.70
CA THR A 75 1.98 -1.64 -4.06
C THR A 75 0.61 -2.26 -4.33
N SER A 76 -0.36 -2.09 -3.44
CA SER A 76 -1.66 -2.78 -3.49
C SER A 76 -2.79 -1.90 -4.01
N GLY A 77 -3.90 -2.54 -4.39
CA GLY A 77 -5.13 -1.85 -4.81
C GLY A 77 -5.62 -0.81 -3.79
N THR A 78 -5.41 -1.04 -2.50
CA THR A 78 -5.77 -0.07 -1.45
C THR A 78 -5.02 1.25 -1.62
N VAL A 79 -3.69 1.21 -1.74
CA VAL A 79 -2.89 2.44 -1.82
C VAL A 79 -3.09 3.15 -3.16
N THR A 80 -3.33 2.41 -4.24
CA THR A 80 -3.65 3.00 -5.55
C THR A 80 -5.05 3.62 -5.56
N THR A 81 -6.03 3.04 -4.87
CA THR A 81 -7.36 3.65 -4.64
C THR A 81 -7.24 4.93 -3.83
N ILE A 82 -6.52 4.92 -2.69
CA ILE A 82 -6.31 6.11 -1.86
C ILE A 82 -5.66 7.23 -2.69
N ALA A 83 -4.67 6.90 -3.52
CA ALA A 83 -4.05 7.87 -4.42
C ALA A 83 -5.03 8.41 -5.47
N GLY A 84 -5.85 7.56 -6.07
CA GLY A 84 -6.87 7.99 -7.02
C GLY A 84 -7.89 8.94 -6.40
N VAL A 85 -8.33 8.66 -5.17
CA VAL A 85 -9.25 9.53 -4.42
C VAL A 85 -8.57 10.83 -3.97
N TRP A 86 -7.31 10.78 -3.53
CA TRP A 86 -6.54 11.97 -3.19
C TRP A 86 -6.35 12.91 -4.37
N LEU A 87 -6.00 12.35 -5.53
CA LEU A 87 -5.79 13.10 -6.78
C LEU A 87 -7.11 13.52 -7.45
N ASP A 88 -8.25 13.12 -6.88
CA ASP A 88 -9.61 13.35 -7.36
C ASP A 88 -9.76 13.00 -8.85
N LEU A 89 -9.29 11.81 -9.22
CA LEU A 89 -9.27 11.41 -10.64
C LEU A 89 -10.69 11.09 -11.13
N PRO A 90 -11.07 11.52 -12.35
CA PRO A 90 -12.37 11.20 -12.94
C PRO A 90 -12.49 9.72 -13.36
N ARG A 91 -11.38 8.98 -13.32
CA ARG A 91 -11.26 7.52 -13.48
C ARG A 91 -9.85 7.11 -13.09
N TYR A 92 -9.64 5.82 -12.81
CA TYR A 92 -8.30 5.31 -12.56
C TYR A 92 -7.32 5.63 -13.71
N ASP A 93 -6.19 6.27 -13.38
CA ASP A 93 -5.09 6.53 -14.30
C ASP A 93 -3.75 6.16 -13.65
N ARG A 94 -3.22 4.99 -14.04
CA ARG A 94 -1.93 4.47 -13.59
C ARG A 94 -0.79 5.47 -13.75
N ARG A 95 -0.78 6.32 -14.79
CA ARG A 95 0.31 7.26 -15.04
C ARG A 95 0.38 8.36 -13.99
N ARG A 96 -0.77 8.69 -13.39
CA ARG A 96 -0.87 9.67 -12.30
C ARG A 96 -0.67 9.03 -10.94
N VAL A 97 -1.07 7.77 -10.78
CA VAL A 97 -1.01 7.03 -9.52
C VAL A 97 0.39 6.44 -9.26
N ASP A 98 0.99 5.77 -10.25
CA ASP A 98 2.30 5.12 -10.10
C ASP A 98 3.39 6.15 -9.80
N GLY A 99 4.10 5.95 -8.69
CA GLY A 99 5.18 6.82 -8.24
C GLY A 99 4.74 8.08 -7.50
N CYS A 100 3.44 8.34 -7.32
CA CYS A 100 2.98 9.49 -6.54
C CYS A 100 3.39 9.36 -5.06
N TRP A 101 3.57 10.51 -4.41
CA TRP A 101 3.87 10.60 -2.98
C TRP A 101 2.62 11.05 -2.24
N LEU A 102 2.33 10.37 -1.12
CA LEU A 102 1.30 10.74 -0.18
C LEU A 102 1.91 10.94 1.20
N ARG A 103 1.70 12.12 1.79
CA ARG A 103 2.12 12.44 3.16
C ARG A 103 1.16 11.82 4.17
N THR A 104 1.60 11.76 5.42
CA THR A 104 0.79 11.23 6.52
C THR A 104 -0.60 11.86 6.61
N HIS A 105 -0.68 13.19 6.63
CA HIS A 105 -1.96 13.89 6.74
C HIS A 105 -2.85 13.74 5.50
N GLU A 106 -2.27 13.59 4.31
CA GLU A 106 -3.04 13.40 3.06
C GLU A 106 -3.74 12.05 3.07
N ILE A 107 -3.05 10.99 3.52
CA ILE A 107 -3.66 9.67 3.70
C ILE A 107 -4.76 9.71 4.74
N THR A 108 -4.52 10.35 5.89
CA THR A 108 -5.54 10.50 6.95
C THR A 108 -6.77 11.23 6.42
N ALA A 109 -6.60 12.34 5.68
CA ALA A 109 -7.71 13.08 5.09
C ALA A 109 -8.53 12.24 4.09
N VAL A 110 -7.88 11.39 3.29
CA VAL A 110 -8.60 10.45 2.41
C VAL A 110 -9.38 9.42 3.21
N ILE A 111 -8.79 8.83 4.26
CA ILE A 111 -9.47 7.87 5.12
C ILE A 111 -10.71 8.52 5.76
N ASP A 112 -10.59 9.73 6.28
CA ASP A 112 -11.70 10.47 6.87
C ASP A 112 -12.81 10.78 5.84
N ARG A 113 -12.44 11.20 4.62
CA ARG A 113 -13.37 11.38 3.50
C ARG A 113 -14.12 10.09 3.18
N LEU A 114 -13.42 8.96 3.12
CA LEU A 114 -14.02 7.65 2.81
C LEU A 114 -14.96 7.16 3.92
N MET A 115 -14.64 7.44 5.19
CA MET A 115 -15.51 7.12 6.32
C MET A 115 -16.78 7.99 6.35
N ALA A 116 -16.69 9.23 5.88
CA ALA A 116 -17.84 10.12 5.76
C ALA A 116 -18.76 9.78 4.56
N MET A 117 -18.24 9.08 3.56
CA MET A 117 -19.01 8.60 2.41
C MET A 117 -19.97 7.48 2.81
N THR A 118 -21.19 7.54 2.28
CA THR A 118 -22.10 6.40 2.28
C THR A 118 -21.56 5.29 1.38
N TRP A 119 -22.13 4.09 1.47
CA TRP A 119 -21.77 3.00 0.54
C TRP A 119 -22.00 3.41 -0.92
N GLN A 120 -23.14 4.06 -1.22
CA GLN A 120 -23.46 4.51 -2.57
C GLN A 120 -22.44 5.55 -3.08
N ASP A 121 -22.03 6.51 -2.24
CA ASP A 121 -20.98 7.48 -2.63
C ASP A 121 -19.65 6.79 -3.00
N ARG A 122 -19.32 5.67 -2.34
CA ARG A 122 -18.13 4.87 -2.66
C ARG A 122 -18.31 4.08 -3.95
N VAL A 123 -19.50 3.52 -4.19
CA VAL A 123 -19.83 2.85 -5.45
C VAL A 123 -19.68 3.83 -6.62
N ASP A 124 -20.17 5.06 -6.45
CA ASP A 124 -20.17 6.10 -7.48
C ASP A 124 -18.80 6.78 -7.64
N ASN A 125 -17.86 6.55 -6.71
CA ASN A 125 -16.52 7.08 -6.82
C ASN A 125 -15.76 6.44 -7.99
N PRO A 126 -15.25 7.24 -8.96
CA PRO A 126 -14.61 6.70 -10.17
C PRO A 126 -13.34 5.87 -9.94
N CYS A 127 -12.71 6.00 -8.76
CA CYS A 127 -11.50 5.28 -8.39
C CYS A 127 -11.77 4.06 -7.49
N ILE A 128 -13.01 3.86 -7.02
CA ILE A 128 -13.38 2.75 -6.13
C ILE A 128 -14.25 1.76 -6.90
N GLY A 129 -15.47 2.18 -7.29
CA GLY A 129 -16.45 1.32 -7.96
C GLY A 129 -17.09 0.27 -7.04
N MET A 130 -18.15 -0.36 -7.55
CA MET A 130 -18.96 -1.34 -6.80
C MET A 130 -18.14 -2.47 -6.17
N GLU A 131 -17.24 -3.10 -6.95
CA GLU A 131 -16.41 -4.25 -6.54
C GLU A 131 -15.50 -3.98 -5.33
N ARG A 132 -15.30 -2.71 -4.94
CA ARG A 132 -14.40 -2.32 -3.85
C ARG A 132 -15.07 -1.44 -2.79
N ALA A 133 -16.34 -1.08 -2.97
CA ALA A 133 -17.02 -0.10 -2.12
C ALA A 133 -17.15 -0.57 -0.65
N ASP A 134 -17.33 -1.87 -0.45
CA ASP A 134 -17.35 -2.56 0.83
C ASP A 134 -15.94 -2.90 1.35
N LEU A 135 -14.97 -3.12 0.47
CA LEU A 135 -13.60 -3.50 0.85
C LEU A 135 -12.67 -2.32 1.19
N VAL A 136 -12.95 -1.11 0.68
CA VAL A 136 -12.00 0.01 0.71
C VAL A 136 -11.61 0.43 2.13
N LEU A 137 -12.56 0.42 3.08
CA LEU A 137 -12.28 0.80 4.46
C LEU A 137 -11.49 -0.25 5.23
N ALA A 138 -11.70 -1.54 4.95
CA ALA A 138 -10.86 -2.61 5.48
C ALA A 138 -9.41 -2.46 5.00
N GLY A 139 -9.20 -2.11 3.72
CA GLY A 139 -7.88 -1.76 3.20
C GLY A 139 -7.27 -0.56 3.91
N CYS A 140 -8.04 0.50 4.11
CA CYS A 140 -7.59 1.68 4.84
C CYS A 140 -7.16 1.33 6.27
N ALA A 141 -7.87 0.45 6.95
CA ALA A 141 -7.50 -0.02 8.29
C ALA A 141 -6.17 -0.79 8.30
N ILE A 142 -5.93 -1.65 7.30
CA ILE A 142 -4.63 -2.35 7.15
C ILE A 142 -3.50 -1.34 6.95
N LEU A 143 -3.68 -0.38 6.04
CA LEU A 143 -2.67 0.64 5.77
C LEU A 143 -2.40 1.48 7.02
N GLU A 144 -3.44 1.85 7.75
CA GLU A 144 -3.32 2.65 8.97
C GLU A 144 -2.58 1.89 10.08
N ALA A 145 -2.86 0.59 10.28
CA ALA A 145 -2.09 -0.25 11.19
C ALA A 145 -0.60 -0.30 10.83
N ILE A 146 -0.28 -0.46 9.53
CA ILE A 146 1.11 -0.46 9.04
C ILE A 146 1.78 0.90 9.28
N ARG A 147 1.07 2.02 9.04
CA ARG A 147 1.59 3.36 9.27
C ARG A 147 1.85 3.66 10.75
N ARG A 148 0.98 3.18 11.64
CA ARG A 148 1.19 3.29 13.09
C ARG A 148 2.41 2.47 13.55
N ALA A 149 2.58 1.27 13.00
CA ALA A 149 3.73 0.42 13.29
C ALA A 149 5.06 0.96 12.71
N PHE A 150 5.00 1.65 11.57
CA PHE A 150 6.16 2.18 10.85
C PHE A 150 5.93 3.65 10.46
N PRO A 151 6.12 4.60 11.39
CA PRO A 151 5.82 6.02 11.17
C PRO A 151 6.82 6.68 10.20
N CYS A 152 6.58 6.50 8.90
CA CYS A 152 7.29 7.20 7.83
C CYS A 152 6.54 8.49 7.46
N PRO A 153 7.25 9.59 7.12
CA PRO A 153 6.61 10.88 6.82
C PRO A 153 5.79 10.88 5.51
N ARG A 154 6.07 9.92 4.62
CA ARG A 154 5.43 9.77 3.32
C ARG A 154 5.46 8.33 2.84
N LEU A 155 4.44 7.97 2.08
CA LEU A 155 4.28 6.73 1.34
C LEU A 155 4.41 7.02 -0.15
N ARG A 156 5.22 6.21 -0.86
CA ARG A 156 5.23 6.19 -2.32
C ARG A 156 4.31 5.10 -2.80
N VAL A 157 3.47 5.42 -3.79
CA VAL A 157 2.62 4.44 -4.44
C VAL A 157 3.39 3.80 -5.58
N ALA A 158 3.30 2.48 -5.70
CA ALA A 158 3.85 1.74 -6.83
C ALA A 158 2.77 0.83 -7.40
N ASP A 159 2.35 1.06 -8.64
CA ASP A 159 1.40 0.18 -9.32
C ASP A 159 2.10 -1.06 -9.94
N ARG A 160 3.38 -1.25 -9.58
CA ARG A 160 4.21 -2.39 -9.93
C ARG A 160 4.44 -3.20 -8.66
N GLY A 161 4.29 -4.51 -8.73
CA GLY A 161 4.34 -5.36 -7.55
C GLY A 161 4.90 -6.74 -7.86
N LEU A 162 4.17 -7.77 -7.44
CA LEU A 162 4.62 -9.15 -7.51
C LEU A 162 4.92 -9.62 -8.94
N ARG A 163 4.09 -9.22 -9.92
CA ARG A 163 4.24 -9.65 -11.32
C ARG A 163 5.57 -9.17 -11.90
N GLU A 164 5.87 -7.89 -11.72
CA GLU A 164 7.13 -7.30 -12.16
C GLU A 164 8.32 -7.86 -11.38
N GLY A 165 8.17 -8.14 -10.08
CA GLY A 165 9.20 -8.77 -9.26
C GLY A 165 9.56 -10.19 -9.71
N ILE A 166 8.55 -11.00 -10.07
CA ILE A 166 8.74 -12.35 -10.62
C ILE A 166 9.46 -12.27 -11.97
N LEU A 167 9.03 -11.36 -12.86
CA LEU A 167 9.68 -11.18 -14.16
C LEU A 167 11.16 -10.82 -14.01
N VAL A 168 11.50 -9.85 -13.15
CA VAL A 168 12.91 -9.48 -12.88
C VAL A 168 13.70 -10.67 -12.33
N LYS A 169 13.08 -11.49 -11.46
CA LYS A 169 13.72 -12.69 -10.92
C LYS A 169 13.99 -13.72 -12.02
N MET A 170 13.04 -13.93 -12.93
CA MET A 170 13.19 -14.86 -14.07
C MET A 170 14.24 -14.36 -15.05
N MET A 171 14.19 -13.10 -15.47
CA MET A 171 15.20 -12.51 -16.36
C MET A 171 16.62 -12.59 -15.78
N ARG A 172 16.78 -12.48 -14.45
CA ARG A 172 18.08 -12.72 -13.81
C ARG A 172 18.50 -14.18 -13.82
N ALA A 173 17.56 -15.11 -13.67
CA ALA A 173 17.85 -16.54 -13.75
C ALA A 173 18.26 -16.95 -15.17
N ASP A 174 17.72 -16.26 -16.17
CA ASP A 174 18.00 -16.48 -17.59
C ASP A 174 19.25 -15.72 -18.09
N GLY A 175 19.98 -15.03 -17.20
CA GLY A 175 21.23 -14.34 -17.54
C GLY A 175 21.06 -13.10 -18.43
N VAL A 176 19.86 -12.51 -18.52
CA VAL A 176 19.56 -11.35 -19.40
C VAL A 176 20.44 -10.13 -19.15
N TRP A 177 21.07 -10.06 -17.97
CA TRP A 177 21.94 -8.97 -17.55
C TRP A 177 23.36 -9.43 -17.21
N ASP A 178 23.68 -10.69 -17.50
CA ASP A 178 25.05 -11.15 -17.47
C ASP A 178 25.69 -10.63 -18.76
N ASP A 179 26.66 -9.72 -18.64
CA ASP A 179 27.40 -9.19 -19.79
C ASP A 179 27.95 -10.39 -20.59
N GLU A 180 27.57 -10.56 -21.86
CA GLU A 180 28.29 -11.44 -22.79
C GLU A 180 29.73 -10.91 -22.85
N GLY A 181 30.66 -11.66 -22.25
CA GLY A 181 32.09 -11.55 -22.52
C GLY A 181 32.45 -12.24 -23.81
#